data_AF-A0A7D5TLE1-F1
#
_entry.id   AF-A0A7D5TLE1-F1
#
_cell.length_a   1.000
_cell.length_b   1.000
_cell.length_c   1.000
_cell.angle_alpha   90.00
_cell.angle_beta   90.00
_cell.angle_gamma   90.00
#
_symmetry.space_group_name_H-M   'P 1'
#
loop_
_entity.id
_entity.type
_entity.pdbx_description
1 polymer ?
#
loop_
_entity_poly.entity_id
_entity_poly.type
_entity_poly.pdbx_seq_one_letter_code
_entity_poly.pdbx_strand_id
1 'polypeptide(L)'
;MSEEGPEVTFEFVDQSSRRRRVRFVRESPGGWSRVEEQLDDGEWRPLGGETAADLEVTIDAAAADAVELVPPGDGAAMSITGPEAADR
;
A
#
# COMPACT_ATOMS: atom_id res chain seq x y z
N MET A 1 -8.28 16.16 14.36
CA MET A 1 -7.22 15.79 13.41
C MET A 1 -7.19 14.29 13.43
N SER A 2 -7.80 13.63 12.45
CA SER A 2 -7.73 12.16 12.39
C SER A 2 -6.27 11.80 12.20
N GLU A 3 -5.69 11.13 13.19
CA GLU A 3 -4.41 10.45 12.97
C GLU A 3 -4.68 9.47 11.82
N GLU A 4 -4.06 9.74 10.66
CA GLU A 4 -4.17 8.84 9.50
C GLU A 4 -3.70 7.46 9.98
N GLY A 5 -4.63 6.50 10.01
CA GLY A 5 -4.32 5.15 10.43
C GLY A 5 -3.23 4.55 9.54
N PRO A 6 -2.51 3.51 10.00
CA PRO A 6 -1.51 2.83 9.17
C PRO A 6 -2.08 2.51 7.79
N GLU A 7 -1.32 2.81 6.73
CA GLU A 7 -1.74 2.54 5.36
C GLU A 7 -0.71 1.75 4.56
N VAL A 8 -1.20 1.00 3.58
CA VAL A 8 -0.40 0.35 2.53
C VAL A 8 -0.79 0.97 1.20
N THR A 9 0.18 1.54 0.48
CA THR A 9 -0.07 2.30 -0.75
C THR A 9 0.73 1.73 -1.92
N PHE A 10 0.05 1.52 -3.05
CA PHE A 10 0.64 1.11 -4.32
C PHE A 10 0.41 2.21 -5.36
N GLU A 11 1.46 2.70 -6.00
CA GLU A 11 1.35 3.61 -7.14
C GLU A 11 1.91 2.95 -8.39
N PHE A 12 1.23 3.14 -9.52
CA PHE A 12 1.65 2.58 -10.79
C PHE A 12 1.11 3.39 -11.97
N VAL A 13 1.62 3.13 -13.17
CA VAL A 13 1.06 3.66 -14.42
C VAL A 13 0.34 2.52 -15.12
N ASP A 14 -0.93 2.71 -15.45
CA ASP A 14 -1.72 1.71 -16.16
C ASP A 14 -1.35 1.62 -17.65
N GLN A 15 -1.93 0.66 -18.36
CA GLN A 15 -1.70 0.46 -19.80
C GLN A 15 -2.18 1.62 -20.68
N SER A 16 -3.00 2.52 -20.13
CA SER A 16 -3.47 3.74 -20.81
C SER A 16 -2.60 4.96 -20.45
N SER A 17 -1.41 4.74 -19.87
CA SER A 17 -0.48 5.78 -19.43
C SER A 17 -1.05 6.71 -18.36
N ARG A 18 -2.01 6.25 -17.56
CA ARG A 18 -2.57 7.03 -16.45
C ARG A 18 -1.93 6.60 -15.14
N ARG A 19 -1.57 7.57 -14.30
CA ARG A 19 -1.05 7.27 -12.96
C ARG A 19 -2.20 6.88 -12.04
N ARG A 20 -2.06 5.74 -11.37
CA ARG A 20 -3.01 5.12 -10.46
C ARG A 20 -2.38 5.00 -9.08
N ARG A 21 -3.24 5.06 -8.07
CA ARG A 21 -2.87 4.78 -6.68
C ARG A 21 -3.94 3.91 -6.05
N VAL A 22 -3.53 2.88 -5.33
CA VAL A 22 -4.40 2.06 -4.48
C VAL A 22 -3.90 2.20 -3.05
N ARG A 23 -4.77 2.59 -2.13
CA ARG A 23 -4.48 2.74 -0.70
C ARG A 23 -5.35 1.79 0.10
N PHE A 24 -4.76 1.11 1.07
CA PHE A 24 -5.47 0.36 2.10
C PHE A 24 -5.22 1.07 3.42
N VAL A 25 -6.25 1.73 3.96
CA VAL A 25 -6.17 2.47 5.23
C VAL A 25 -6.76 1.59 6.32
N ARG A 26 -6.01 1.37 7.41
CA ARG A 26 -6.48 0.57 8.55
C ARG A 26 -7.60 1.30 9.27
N GLU A 27 -8.74 0.63 9.43
CA GLU A 27 -9.88 1.15 10.18
C GLU A 27 -9.89 0.67 11.63
N SER A 28 -10.53 1.42 12.53
CA SER A 28 -10.78 1.05 13.93
C SER A 28 -12.28 0.87 14.13
N PRO A 29 -12.77 -0.27 14.67
CA PRO A 29 -12.05 -1.30 15.43
C PRO A 29 -11.40 -2.43 14.61
N GLY A 30 -11.43 -2.38 13.28
CA GLY A 30 -10.74 -3.36 12.43
C GLY A 30 -11.14 -3.24 10.96
N GLY A 31 -10.51 -4.06 10.12
CA GLY A 31 -10.68 -4.02 8.67
C GLY A 31 -9.86 -2.93 7.99
N TRP A 32 -10.08 -2.76 6.70
CA TRP A 32 -9.37 -1.85 5.82
C TRP A 32 -10.33 -1.16 4.87
N SER A 33 -10.11 0.13 4.64
CA SER A 33 -10.71 0.86 3.52
C SER A 33 -9.75 0.79 2.33
N ARG A 34 -10.13 0.06 1.28
CA ARG A 34 -9.45 0.09 -0.02
C ARG A 34 -9.97 1.28 -0.81
N VAL A 35 -9.08 2.16 -1.24
CA VAL A 35 -9.40 3.33 -2.08
C VAL A 35 -8.56 3.25 -3.33
N GLU A 36 -9.20 3.34 -4.49
CA GLU A 36 -8.54 3.41 -5.79
C GLU A 36 -8.69 4.82 -6.35
N GLU A 37 -7.58 5.41 -6.79
CA GLU A 37 -7.50 6.79 -7.27
C GLU A 37 -6.75 6.87 -8.60
N GLN A 38 -7.08 7.87 -9.40
CA GLN A 38 -6.35 8.24 -10.61
C GLN A 38 -5.84 9.68 -10.47
N LEU A 39 -4.63 9.95 -10.93
CA LEU A 39 -4.15 11.32 -11.05
C LEU A 39 -4.81 11.97 -12.27
N ASP A 40 -5.58 13.02 -12.05
CA ASP A 40 -6.28 13.81 -13.07
C ASP A 40 -6.08 15.30 -12.76
N ASP A 41 -5.55 16.05 -13.73
CA ASP A 41 -5.21 17.48 -13.59
C ASP A 41 -4.38 17.83 -12.34
N GLY A 42 -3.41 16.97 -11.99
CA GLY A 42 -2.54 17.16 -10.82
C GLY A 42 -3.18 16.77 -9.49
N GLU A 43 -4.43 16.30 -9.48
CA GLU A 43 -5.15 15.89 -8.28
C GLU A 43 -5.50 14.40 -8.31
N TRP A 44 -5.41 13.74 -7.17
CA TRP A 44 -5.88 12.36 -7.03
C TRP A 44 -7.41 12.35 -6.93
N ARG A 45 -8.07 11.73 -7.90
CA ARG A 45 -9.53 11.58 -7.96
C ARG A 45 -9.91 10.13 -7.64
N PRO A 46 -10.88 9.89 -6.75
CA PRO A 46 -11.33 8.54 -6.44
C PRO A 46 -12.04 7.93 -7.65
N LEU A 47 -11.68 6.68 -7.95
CA LEU A 47 -12.27 5.84 -8.98
C LEU A 47 -13.22 4.80 -8.38
N GLY A 48 -12.97 4.40 -7.14
CA GLY A 48 -13.78 3.43 -6.42
C GLY A 48 -13.16 3.09 -5.07
N GLY A 49 -13.88 2.30 -4.29
CA GLY A 49 -13.40 1.80 -3.02
C GLY A 49 -14.31 0.74 -2.44
N GLU A 50 -13.77 -0.02 -1.50
CA GLU A 50 -14.48 -1.08 -0.79
C GLU A 50 -13.90 -1.25 0.62
N THR A 51 -14.69 -1.86 1.50
CA THR A 51 -14.21 -2.29 2.81
C THR A 51 -13.74 -3.73 2.71
N ALA A 52 -12.48 -3.98 3.09
CA ALA A 52 -11.91 -5.31 3.21
C ALA A 52 -11.82 -5.70 4.69
N ALA A 53 -12.17 -6.95 5.01
CA ALA A 53 -12.04 -7.47 6.37
C ALA A 53 -10.58 -7.73 6.75
N ASP A 54 -9.73 -8.06 5.78
CA ASP A 54 -8.33 -8.41 5.95
C ASP A 54 -7.47 -8.00 4.74
N LEU A 55 -6.15 -7.94 4.89
CA LEU A 55 -5.18 -7.58 3.85
C LEU A 55 -3.97 -8.52 3.89
N GLU A 56 -3.73 -9.23 2.78
CA GLU A 56 -2.53 -10.02 2.55
C GLU A 56 -1.79 -9.47 1.33
N VAL A 57 -0.47 -9.29 1.44
CA VAL A 57 0.40 -8.87 0.33
C VAL A 57 1.41 -9.98 0.07
N THR A 58 1.30 -10.61 -1.09
CA THR A 58 2.21 -11.69 -1.53
C THR A 58 3.03 -11.21 -2.71
N ILE A 59 4.35 -11.29 -2.58
CA ILE A 59 5.32 -10.88 -3.60
C ILE A 59 6.08 -12.13 -4.04
N ASP A 60 6.11 -12.38 -5.35
CA ASP A 60 6.88 -13.49 -5.90
C ASP A 60 8.39 -13.27 -5.69
N ALA A 61 9.12 -14.32 -5.36
CA ALA A 61 10.55 -14.24 -5.08
C ALA A 61 11.37 -13.67 -6.26
N ALA A 62 10.94 -13.95 -7.50
CA ALA A 62 11.57 -13.42 -8.70
C ALA A 62 11.28 -11.94 -8.97
N ALA A 63 10.37 -11.33 -8.20
CA ALA A 63 10.04 -9.91 -8.26
C ALA A 63 10.46 -9.15 -6.98
N ALA A 64 11.08 -9.83 -6.01
CA ALA A 64 11.44 -9.24 -4.73
C ALA A 64 12.49 -8.12 -4.87
N ASP A 65 13.34 -8.18 -5.89
CA ASP A 65 14.32 -7.14 -6.23
C ASP A 65 13.67 -5.86 -6.79
N ALA A 66 12.42 -5.95 -7.24
CA ALA A 66 11.64 -4.82 -7.75
C ALA A 66 10.80 -4.12 -6.67
N VAL A 67 10.79 -4.63 -5.43
CA VAL A 67 10.00 -4.06 -4.33
C VAL A 67 10.92 -3.43 -3.29
N GLU A 68 10.75 -2.13 -3.06
CA GLU A 68 11.38 -1.40 -1.97
C GLU A 68 10.31 -0.98 -0.94
N LEU A 69 10.60 -1.21 0.33
CA LEU A 69 9.76 -0.75 1.44
C LEU A 69 10.25 0.63 1.88
N VAL A 70 9.52 1.67 1.46
CA VAL A 70 9.88 3.05 1.76
C VAL A 70 9.19 3.50 3.06
N PRO A 71 9.94 3.82 4.12
CA PRO A 71 9.34 4.36 5.34
C PRO A 71 8.80 5.77 5.10
N PRO A 72 7.72 6.19 5.78
CA PRO A 72 7.24 7.55 5.71
C PRO A 72 8.19 8.50 6.46
N GLY A 73 9.11 9.15 5.72
CA GLY A 73 9.96 10.25 6.22
C GLY A 73 11.48 9.99 6.22
N ASP A 74 12.25 11.04 6.51
CA ASP A 74 13.73 11.03 6.61
C ASP A 74 14.20 10.13 7.77
N GLY A 75 14.41 8.85 7.50
CA GLY A 75 15.37 8.03 8.26
C GLY A 75 14.85 7.03 9.29
N ALA A 76 13.56 6.68 9.31
CA ALA A 76 13.11 5.53 10.10
C ALA A 76 13.40 4.22 9.35
N ALA A 77 14.55 3.58 9.62
CA ALA A 77 14.86 2.27 9.08
C ALA A 77 13.78 1.24 9.49
N MET A 78 12.99 0.75 8.54
CA MET A 78 12.08 -0.36 8.78
C MET A 78 12.78 -1.65 8.37
N SER A 79 13.20 -2.45 9.35
CA SER A 79 13.70 -3.80 9.09
C SER A 79 12.49 -4.73 9.05
N ILE A 80 12.18 -5.26 7.86
CA ILE A 80 11.20 -6.34 7.71
C ILE A 80 12.00 -7.62 7.52
N THR A 81 11.97 -8.49 8.53
CA THR A 81 12.53 -9.84 8.42
C THR A 81 11.47 -10.70 7.73
N GLY A 82 11.80 -11.26 6.56
CA GLY A 82 10.98 -12.32 5.94
C GLY A 82 10.92 -13.57 6.84
N PRO A 83 10.14 -14.60 6.49
CA PRO A 83 9.90 -15.77 7.36
C PRO A 83 11.13 -16.63 7.71
N GLU A 84 12.36 -16.25 7.37
CA GLU A 84 13.60 -16.94 7.77
C GLU A 84 14.05 -16.66 9.22
N ALA A 85 13.13 -16.67 10.19
CA ALA A 85 13.48 -16.67 11.61
C ALA A 85 12.61 -17.61 12.47
N ALA A 86 11.97 -18.61 11.86
CA ALA A 86 11.34 -19.71 12.60
C ALA A 86 11.59 -21.06 11.91
N ASP A 87 12.85 -21.36 11.58
CA ASP A 87 13.29 -22.76 11.42
C ASP A 87 13.92 -23.21 12.75
N ARG A 88 13.06 -23.54 13.74
CA ARG A 88 13.24 -24.58 14.77
C ARG A 88 12.12 -24.64 15.79
#